data_AF-A0A2D6QG41-F1
#
_entry.id   AF-A0A2D6QG41-F1
#
_cell.length_a   1.000
_cell.length_b   1.000
_cell.length_c   1.000
_cell.angle_alpha   90.00
_cell.angle_beta   90.00
_cell.angle_gamma   90.00
#
_symmetry.space_group_name_H-M   'P 1'
#
loop_
_entity.id
_entity.type
_entity.pdbx_description
1 polymer ?
#
loop_
_entity_poly.entity_id
_entity_poly.type
_entity_poly.pdbx_seq_one_letter_code
_entity_poly.pdbx_strand_id
1 'polypeptide(L)'
;MAPPEQPSYEIDLHGMTGDQAVRETHQRLLQIRAGRMSCKVRIITGRGEHTHDGVSVLGPAVESWLQTEGRRVASVSDVQWARDHGSLLVQITIREEAD
;
A
#
# COMPACT_ATOMS: atom_id res chain seq x y z
N MET A 1 21.55 -2.11 -16.52
CA MET A 1 20.21 -2.49 -16.06
C MET A 1 20.08 -1.93 -14.64
N ALA A 2 19.30 -0.87 -14.43
CA ALA A 2 19.13 -0.34 -13.08
C ALA A 2 18.44 -1.41 -12.21
N PRO A 3 18.85 -1.60 -10.95
CA PRO A 3 18.13 -2.50 -10.05
C PRO A 3 16.66 -2.04 -9.99
N PRO A 4 15.69 -2.96 -9.89
CA PRO A 4 14.31 -2.56 -9.66
C PRO A 4 14.29 -1.68 -8.42
N GLU A 5 13.79 -0.46 -8.54
CA GLU A 5 13.73 0.50 -7.44
C GLU A 5 13.09 -0.18 -6.23
N GLN A 6 13.88 -0.40 -5.19
CA GLN A 6 13.41 -1.00 -3.95
C GLN A 6 12.37 -0.07 -3.34
N PRO A 7 11.30 -0.61 -2.73
CA PRO A 7 10.34 0.23 -2.03
C PRO A 7 11.06 1.06 -0.96
N SER A 8 10.80 2.37 -0.93
CA SER A 8 11.39 3.29 0.04
C SER A 8 10.79 3.11 1.43
N TYR A 9 9.58 2.55 1.50
CA TYR A 9 8.83 2.32 2.72
C TYR A 9 8.15 0.96 2.69
N GLU A 10 8.06 0.33 3.85
CA GLU A 10 7.30 -0.91 4.05
C GLU A 10 6.26 -0.70 5.17
N ILE A 11 5.03 -1.15 4.91
CA ILE A 11 3.92 -1.14 5.87
C ILE A 11 3.51 -2.59 6.09
N ASP A 12 3.65 -3.09 7.30
CA ASP A 12 3.24 -4.45 7.64
C ASP A 12 1.86 -4.47 8.31
N LEU A 13 0.93 -5.20 7.69
CA LEU A 13 -0.46 -5.36 8.13
C LEU A 13 -0.79 -6.81 8.50
N HIS A 14 0.20 -7.71 8.56
CA HIS A 14 -0.07 -9.10 8.90
C HIS A 14 -0.72 -9.22 10.28
N GLY A 15 -1.69 -10.13 10.40
CA GLY A 15 -2.39 -10.36 11.67
C GLY A 15 -3.41 -9.29 12.06
N MET A 16 -3.61 -8.25 11.25
CA MET A 16 -4.68 -7.26 11.46
C MET A 16 -6.01 -7.77 10.92
N THR A 17 -7.11 -7.17 11.39
CA THR A 17 -8.42 -7.28 10.73
C THR A 17 -8.49 -6.33 9.51
N GLY A 18 -9.45 -6.54 8.61
CA GLY A 18 -9.60 -5.71 7.41
C GLY A 18 -9.75 -4.21 7.70
N ASP A 19 -10.57 -3.86 8.69
CA ASP A 19 -10.77 -2.47 9.10
C ASP A 19 -9.49 -1.84 9.69
N GLN A 20 -8.79 -2.59 10.56
CA GLN A 20 -7.51 -2.16 11.12
C GLN A 20 -6.44 -1.96 10.03
N ALA A 21 -6.38 -2.87 9.06
CA ALA A 21 -5.43 -2.81 7.96
C ALA A 21 -5.66 -1.56 7.08
N VAL A 22 -6.92 -1.25 6.74
CA VAL A 22 -7.27 -0.03 5.99
C VAL A 22 -6.92 1.22 6.79
N ARG A 23 -7.26 1.26 8.08
CA ARG A 23 -6.97 2.40 8.95
C ARG A 23 -5.47 2.63 9.09
N GLU A 24 -4.69 1.59 9.36
CA GLU A 24 -3.23 1.72 9.49
C GLU A 24 -2.60 2.12 8.15
N THR A 25 -3.04 1.53 7.03
CA THR A 25 -2.62 1.95 5.68
C THR A 25 -2.83 3.44 5.48
N HIS A 26 -4.02 3.93 5.79
CA HIS A 26 -4.36 5.34 5.66
C HIS A 26 -3.42 6.24 6.48
N GLN A 27 -3.24 5.93 7.77
CA GLN A 27 -2.39 6.73 8.66
C GLN A 27 -0.92 6.72 8.22
N ARG A 28 -0.40 5.59 7.75
CA ARG A 28 0.99 5.46 7.30
C ARG A 28 1.24 6.17 5.97
N LEU A 29 0.33 6.05 5.01
CA LEU A 29 0.49 6.74 3.72
C LEU A 29 0.40 8.26 3.87
N LEU A 30 -0.42 8.77 4.79
CA LEU A 30 -0.43 10.21 5.10
C LEU A 30 0.91 10.68 5.70
N GLN A 31 1.49 9.90 6.61
CA GLN A 31 2.82 10.20 7.18
C GLN A 31 3.91 10.19 6.11
N ILE A 32 3.89 9.20 5.21
CA ILE A 32 4.84 9.11 4.09
C ILE A 32 4.66 10.30 3.14
N ARG A 33 3.42 10.62 2.77
CA ARG A 33 3.08 11.77 1.92
C ARG A 33 3.52 13.09 2.55
N ALA A 34 3.48 13.23 3.87
CA ALA A 34 3.93 14.44 4.56
C ALA A 34 5.42 14.74 4.32
N GLY A 35 6.23 13.74 3.94
CA GLY A 35 7.60 13.94 3.48
C GLY A 35 7.74 14.67 2.13
N ARG A 36 6.63 14.92 1.41
CA ARG A 36 6.56 15.65 0.13
C ARG A 36 7.45 15.09 -0.98
N MET A 37 7.76 13.79 -0.93
CA MET A 37 8.54 13.12 -1.96
C MET A 37 7.73 11.99 -2.61
N SER A 38 7.81 11.92 -3.94
CA SER A 38 7.31 10.77 -4.69
C SER A 38 8.11 9.53 -4.30
N CYS A 39 7.44 8.44 -3.96
CA CYS A 39 8.10 7.24 -3.47
C CYS A 39 7.25 5.99 -3.73
N LYS A 40 7.92 4.85 -3.61
CA LYS A 40 7.28 3.54 -3.72
C LYS A 40 7.14 2.93 -2.33
N VAL A 41 5.94 2.45 -2.01
CA VAL A 41 5.60 1.84 -0.73
C VAL A 41 5.22 0.39 -0.96
N ARG A 42 5.76 -0.52 -0.16
CA ARG A 42 5.31 -1.91 -0.12
C ARG A 42 4.39 -2.10 1.07
N ILE A 43 3.20 -2.64 0.83
CA ILE A 43 2.23 -2.95 1.87
C ILE A 43 2.12 -4.47 1.97
N ILE A 44 2.51 -5.04 3.10
CA ILE A 44 2.54 -6.47 3.35
C ILE A 44 1.22 -6.86 4.00
N THR A 45 0.38 -7.59 3.27
CA THR A 45 -0.95 -8.03 3.71
C THR A 45 -0.98 -9.51 4.09
N GLY A 46 0.13 -10.22 3.84
CA GLY A 46 0.25 -11.65 4.03
C GLY A 46 -0.35 -12.45 2.86
N ARG A 47 0.14 -13.67 2.66
CA ARG A 47 -0.27 -14.58 1.57
C ARG A 47 -1.61 -15.28 1.80
N GLY A 48 -2.21 -15.13 2.98
CA GLY A 48 -3.45 -15.84 3.34
C GLY A 48 -3.27 -17.31 3.71
N GLU A 49 -2.04 -17.80 3.89
CA GLU A 49 -1.73 -19.22 4.19
C GLU A 49 -2.36 -19.76 5.50
N HIS A 50 -2.84 -18.88 6.39
CA HIS A 50 -3.45 -19.23 7.67
C HIS A 50 -4.93 -18.85 7.78
N THR A 51 -5.56 -18.33 6.71
CA THR A 51 -7.00 -18.04 6.74
C THR A 51 -7.79 -19.31 6.41
N HIS A 52 -9.02 -19.41 6.95
CA HIS A 52 -9.87 -20.61 6.84
C HIS A 52 -10.11 -21.06 5.39
N ASP A 53 -10.04 -20.12 4.44
CA ASP A 53 -10.25 -20.34 3.01
C ASP A 53 -8.96 -20.22 2.16
N GLY A 54 -7.79 -19.99 2.77
CA GLY A 54 -6.53 -19.76 2.04
C GLY A 54 -6.49 -18.46 1.24
N VAL A 55 -7.47 -17.57 1.44
CA VAL A 55 -7.58 -16.27 0.77
C VAL A 55 -7.12 -15.17 1.71
N SER A 56 -6.12 -14.38 1.29
CA SER A 56 -5.74 -13.16 2.00
C SER A 56 -6.86 -12.12 1.85
N VAL A 57 -7.72 -12.00 2.87
CA VAL A 57 -8.81 -11.01 2.87
C VAL A 57 -8.32 -9.57 2.97
N LEU A 58 -7.11 -9.37 3.51
CA LEU A 58 -6.54 -8.04 3.72
C LEU A 58 -6.11 -7.39 2.41
N GLY A 59 -5.48 -8.14 1.50
CA GLY A 59 -4.98 -7.58 0.25
C GLY A 59 -6.07 -6.94 -0.62
N PRO A 60 -7.18 -7.64 -0.95
CA PRO A 60 -8.28 -7.07 -1.71
C PRO A 60 -8.96 -5.88 -1.01
N ALA A 61 -9.10 -5.92 0.32
CA ALA A 61 -9.69 -4.82 1.08
C ALA A 61 -8.83 -3.55 1.02
N VAL A 62 -7.52 -3.71 1.21
CA VAL A 62 -6.54 -2.62 1.13
C VAL A 62 -6.42 -2.11 -0.31
N GLU A 63 -6.35 -2.99 -1.30
CA GLU A 63 -6.33 -2.62 -2.73
C GLU A 63 -7.57 -1.79 -3.11
N SER A 64 -8.76 -2.24 -2.74
CA SER A 64 -10.01 -1.53 -3.01
C SER A 64 -10.00 -0.11 -2.40
N TRP A 65 -9.53 0.02 -1.16
CA TRP A 65 -9.39 1.32 -0.52
C TRP A 65 -8.32 2.20 -1.22
N LEU A 66 -7.18 1.64 -1.60
CA LEU A 66 -6.11 2.37 -2.29
C LEU A 66 -6.56 2.92 -3.65
N GLN A 67 -7.30 2.12 -4.41
CA GLN A 67 -7.80 2.50 -5.73
C GLN A 67 -8.91 3.56 -5.67
N THR A 68 -9.56 3.74 -4.51
CA THR A 68 -10.62 4.71 -4.29
C THR A 68 -10.12 5.89 -3.46
N GLU A 69 -10.20 5.80 -2.14
CA GLU A 69 -9.87 6.87 -1.21
C GLU A 69 -8.37 7.13 -1.16
N GLY A 70 -7.53 6.10 -1.26
CA GLY A 70 -6.06 6.25 -1.27
C GLY A 70 -5.54 7.15 -2.39
N ARG A 71 -6.15 7.11 -3.58
CA ARG A 71 -5.83 8.04 -4.69
C ARG A 71 -6.05 9.49 -4.30
N ARG A 72 -7.13 9.78 -3.55
CA ARG A 72 -7.53 11.12 -3.14
C ARG A 72 -6.69 11.63 -1.97
N VAL A 73 -6.58 10.83 -0.90
CA VAL A 73 -5.99 11.29 0.38
C VAL A 73 -4.47 11.14 0.41
N ALA A 74 -3.94 10.12 -0.25
CA ALA A 74 -2.51 9.78 -0.20
C ALA A 74 -1.79 9.99 -1.55
N SER A 75 -2.45 10.56 -2.56
CA SER A 75 -1.87 10.79 -3.89
C SER A 75 -1.31 9.51 -4.53
N VAL A 76 -1.98 8.39 -4.29
CA VAL A 76 -1.66 7.10 -4.90
C VAL A 76 -1.91 7.17 -6.40
N SER A 77 -0.87 6.95 -7.19
CA SER A 77 -0.92 6.97 -8.65
C SER A 77 -1.01 5.57 -9.26
N ASP A 78 -0.34 4.59 -8.67
CA ASP A 78 -0.30 3.20 -9.12
C ASP A 78 -0.40 2.21 -7.95
N VAL A 79 -1.06 1.07 -8.18
CA VAL A 79 -1.22 -0.02 -7.22
C VAL A 79 -1.09 -1.32 -7.98
N GLN A 80 -0.15 -2.18 -7.56
CA GLN A 80 0.11 -3.46 -8.19
C GLN A 80 0.35 -4.54 -7.15
N TRP A 81 -0.11 -5.76 -7.41
CA TRP A 81 0.29 -6.90 -6.62
C TRP A 81 1.77 -7.22 -6.86
N ALA A 82 2.51 -7.43 -5.78
CA ALA A 82 3.85 -7.98 -5.86
C ALA A 82 3.79 -9.44 -6.32
N ARG A 83 4.90 -9.94 -6.88
CA ARG A 83 4.98 -11.32 -7.43
C ARG A 83 4.76 -12.40 -6.37
N ASP A 84 4.96 -12.07 -5.10
CA ASP A 84 4.71 -12.97 -3.97
C ASP A 84 3.22 -13.09 -3.59
N HIS A 85 2.33 -12.25 -4.17
CA HIS A 85 0.91 -12.17 -3.85
C HIS A 85 0.58 -11.98 -2.34
N GLY A 86 1.58 -11.66 -1.52
CA GLY A 86 1.44 -11.34 -0.10
C GLY A 86 1.64 -9.85 0.19
N SER A 87 1.86 -9.04 -0.86
CA SER A 87 2.08 -7.61 -0.74
C SER A 87 1.60 -6.83 -1.97
N LEU A 88 1.26 -5.57 -1.73
CA LEU A 88 0.93 -4.56 -2.73
C LEU A 88 2.09 -3.58 -2.86
N LEU A 89 2.46 -3.24 -4.10
CA LEU A 89 3.37 -2.15 -4.44
C LEU A 89 2.54 -0.94 -4.82
N VAL A 90 2.77 0.16 -4.11
CA VAL A 90 2.01 1.40 -4.25
C VAL A 90 2.96 2.50 -4.65
N GLN A 91 2.64 3.23 -5.72
CA GLN A 91 3.34 4.45 -6.08
C GLN A 91 2.58 5.65 -5.51
N ILE A 92 3.28 6.47 -4.73
CA ILE A 92 2.83 7.81 -4.37
C ILE A 92 3.52 8.79 -5.30
N THR A 93 2.75 9.66 -5.94
CA THR A 93 3.28 10.75 -6.77
C THR A 93 2.85 12.07 -6.18
N ILE A 94 3.81 12.81 -5.65
CA ILE A 94 3.61 14.19 -5.24
C ILE A 94 3.77 15.05 -6.48
N ARG A 95 2.68 15.67 -6.92
CA ARG A 95 2.76 16.77 -7.88
C ARG A 95 3.05 18.01 -7.05
N GLU A 96 4.15 18.69 -7.34
CA GLU A 96 4.31 20.06 -6.89
C GLU A 96 3.15 20.83 -7.49
N GLU A 97 2.18 21.23 -6.66
CA GLU A 97 1.30 22.33 -7.04
C GLU A 97 2.23 23.53 -7.19
N ALA A 98 2.47 23.91 -8.44
CA ALA A 98 3.01 25.21 -8.76
C ALA A 98 2.00 26.24 -8.22
N ASP A 99 2.31 26.78 -7.05
CA ASP A 99 1.72 28.02 -6.53
C ASP A 99 2.06 29.18 -7.48
#